data_AF-A0A4Q2QQY6-F1
#
_entry.id   AF-A0A4Q2QQY6-F1
#
_cell.length_a   1.000
_cell.length_b   1.000
_cell.length_c   1.000
_cell.angle_alpha   90.00
_cell.angle_beta   90.00
_cell.angle_gamma   90.00
#
_symmetry.space_group_name_H-M   'P 1'
#
loop_
_entity.id
_entity.type
_entity.pdbx_description
1 polymer ?
#
loop_
_entity_poly.entity_id
_entity_poly.type
_entity_poly.pdbx_seq_one_letter_code
_entity_poly.pdbx_strand_id
1 'polypeptide(L)'
;NGAARTVDTDEQPRVDASAEGLASLQPTFDRLGSVTAGNASSINDGAAAVMMMSEAKALELGLPILARIRAFASVGVDPALMGIAPVHATRRCLERAGWRLDDVDLIEANEAFAAQAISVGRVLEWDE
;
A
#
# COMPACT_ATOMS: atom_id res chain seq x y z
N ASN A 1 21.48 15.64 25.01
CA ASN A 1 22.49 16.71 25.19
C ASN A 1 22.27 17.93 24.29
N GLY A 2 21.03 18.23 23.85
CA GLY A 2 20.74 19.43 23.04
C GLY A 2 21.22 19.40 21.58
N ALA A 3 21.94 18.36 21.15
CA ALA A 3 22.32 18.19 19.75
C ALA A 3 21.13 17.72 18.90
N ALA A 4 20.97 18.32 17.70
CA ALA A 4 20.00 17.88 16.72
C ALA A 4 20.32 16.46 16.22
N ARG A 5 19.27 15.67 15.95
CA ARG A 5 19.39 14.34 15.37
C ARG A 5 18.70 14.32 14.02
N THR A 6 19.44 13.96 12.97
CA THR A 6 18.88 13.67 11.65
C THR A 6 18.26 12.29 11.65
N VAL A 7 17.08 12.17 11.07
CA VAL A 7 16.41 10.91 10.78
C VAL A 7 16.06 10.95 9.30
N ASP A 8 16.73 10.13 8.51
CA ASP A 8 16.64 10.10 7.04
C ASP A 8 16.51 8.67 6.49
N THR A 9 16.33 7.70 7.38
CA THR A 9 16.26 6.27 7.08
C THR A 9 15.05 5.68 7.80
N ASP A 10 14.28 4.84 7.12
CA ASP A 10 13.15 4.13 7.71
C ASP A 10 13.59 3.23 8.86
N GLU A 11 12.87 3.31 9.99
CA GLU A 11 13.24 2.60 11.21
C GLU A 11 12.76 1.12 11.22
N GLN A 12 11.66 0.82 10.53
CA GLN A 12 10.96 -0.45 10.69
C GLN A 12 11.53 -1.64 9.91
N PRO A 13 12.07 -1.49 8.67
CA PRO A 13 12.61 -2.62 7.93
C PRO A 13 13.70 -3.35 8.73
N ARG A 14 13.48 -4.64 9.02
CA ARG A 14 14.43 -5.49 9.76
C ARG A 14 15.21 -6.37 8.80
N VAL A 15 16.52 -6.14 8.73
CA VAL A 15 17.43 -6.89 7.87
C VAL A 15 17.76 -8.30 8.39
N ASP A 16 17.40 -8.60 9.64
CA ASP A 16 17.65 -9.87 10.33
C ASP A 16 16.38 -10.76 10.45
N ALA A 17 15.29 -10.38 9.77
CA ALA A 17 14.06 -11.17 9.75
C ALA A 17 14.30 -12.57 9.13
N SER A 18 13.69 -13.59 9.73
CA SER A 18 13.74 -14.98 9.26
C SER A 18 12.37 -15.64 9.33
N ALA A 19 12.14 -16.64 8.48
CA ALA A 19 10.89 -17.39 8.49
C ALA A 19 10.67 -18.10 9.84
N GLU A 20 11.73 -18.65 10.42
CA GLU A 20 11.71 -19.30 11.74
C GLU A 20 11.37 -18.30 12.86
N GLY A 21 11.98 -17.11 12.81
CA GLY A 21 11.68 -16.03 13.74
C GLY A 21 10.23 -15.60 13.67
N LEU A 22 9.71 -15.36 12.46
CA LEU A 22 8.32 -14.97 12.21
C LEU A 22 7.33 -16.06 12.67
N ALA A 23 7.64 -17.34 12.43
CA ALA A 23 6.79 -18.47 12.83
C ALA A 23 6.71 -18.66 14.35
N SER A 24 7.69 -18.18 15.10
CA SER A 24 7.71 -18.25 16.57
C SER A 24 6.81 -17.21 17.25
N LEU A 25 6.38 -16.18 16.52
CA LEU A 25 5.60 -15.07 17.07
C LEU A 25 4.20 -15.53 17.47
N GLN A 26 3.76 -15.06 18.64
CA GLN A 26 2.41 -15.34 19.12
C GLN A 26 1.39 -14.46 18.38
N PRO A 27 0.17 -14.99 18.12
CA PRO A 27 -0.93 -14.19 17.58
C PRO A 27 -1.26 -12.98 18.45
N THR A 28 -1.51 -11.83 17.81
CA THR A 28 -1.72 -10.54 18.49
C THR A 28 -3.18 -10.29 18.86
N PHE A 29 -4.12 -10.70 18.01
CA PHE A 29 -5.54 -10.31 18.11
C PHE A 29 -6.46 -11.42 18.62
N ASP A 30 -6.21 -12.66 18.20
CA ASP A 30 -6.95 -13.86 18.62
C ASP A 30 -5.93 -14.97 18.90
N ARG A 31 -6.07 -15.67 20.02
CA ARG A 31 -5.17 -16.77 20.42
C ARG A 31 -5.14 -17.92 19.41
N LEU A 32 -6.22 -18.11 18.65
CA LEU A 32 -6.31 -19.12 17.59
C LEU A 32 -6.12 -18.51 16.19
N GLY A 33 -5.81 -17.21 16.11
CA GLY A 33 -5.60 -16.48 14.86
C GLY A 33 -4.19 -16.68 14.27
N SER A 34 -4.00 -16.15 13.06
CA SER A 34 -2.73 -16.21 12.33
C SER A 34 -2.00 -14.86 12.23
N VAL A 35 -2.64 -13.77 12.67
CA VAL A 35 -2.06 -12.43 12.61
C VAL A 35 -1.16 -12.19 13.82
N THR A 36 0.10 -11.85 13.56
CA THR A 36 1.14 -11.58 14.55
C THR A 36 1.73 -10.19 14.29
N ALA A 37 2.57 -9.70 15.21
CA ALA A 37 3.30 -8.44 15.00
C ALA A 37 4.28 -8.49 13.80
N GLY A 38 4.66 -9.68 13.32
CA GLY A 38 5.57 -9.83 12.19
C GLY A 38 4.90 -9.87 10.82
N ASN A 39 3.57 -9.97 10.77
CA ASN A 39 2.80 -10.03 9.51
C ASN A 39 1.66 -9.00 9.43
N ALA A 40 1.69 -8.01 10.32
CA ALA A 40 0.82 -6.84 10.33
C ALA A 40 1.69 -5.57 10.21
N SER A 41 1.17 -4.52 9.57
CA SER A 41 1.85 -3.23 9.57
C SER A 41 1.99 -2.69 11.00
N SER A 42 3.14 -2.07 11.29
CA SER A 42 3.36 -1.39 12.57
C SER A 42 2.53 -0.10 12.70
N ILE A 43 2.58 0.51 13.88
CA ILE A 43 2.14 1.90 14.09
C ILE A 43 3.35 2.80 13.82
N ASN A 44 3.16 3.82 12.98
CA ASN A 44 4.26 4.63 12.46
C ASN A 44 3.95 6.12 12.50
N ASP A 45 5.02 6.93 12.61
CA ASP A 45 4.98 8.38 12.46
C ASP A 45 5.67 8.78 11.14
N GLY A 46 5.01 9.61 10.33
CA GLY A 46 5.55 10.04 9.05
C GLY A 46 4.68 11.08 8.35
N ALA A 47 5.24 11.74 7.34
CA ALA A 47 4.53 12.66 6.46
C ALA A 47 5.02 12.52 5.02
N ALA A 48 4.11 12.64 4.06
CA ALA A 48 4.42 12.67 2.63
C ALA A 48 3.65 13.81 1.96
N ALA A 49 4.23 14.40 0.92
CA ALA A 49 3.61 15.50 0.17
C ALA A 49 3.92 15.38 -1.33
N VAL A 50 2.95 15.74 -2.17
CA VAL A 50 3.09 15.86 -3.62
C VAL A 50 2.50 17.18 -4.10
N MET A 51 3.12 17.79 -5.12
CA MET A 51 2.59 19.00 -5.75
C MET A 51 1.74 18.62 -6.96
N MET A 52 0.50 19.11 -6.98
CA MET A 52 -0.46 18.84 -8.04
C MET A 52 -0.69 20.10 -8.88
N MET A 53 -0.80 19.94 -10.20
CA MET A 53 -1.10 21.01 -11.14
C MET A 53 -1.94 20.48 -12.31
N SER A 54 -2.63 21.39 -13.01
CA SER A 54 -3.11 21.08 -14.35
C SER A 54 -1.92 20.96 -15.31
N GLU A 55 -2.00 20.03 -16.25
CA GLU A 55 -0.95 19.81 -17.25
C GLU A 55 -0.67 21.09 -18.05
N ALA A 56 -1.72 21.79 -18.49
CA ALA A 56 -1.57 23.05 -19.23
C ALA A 56 -0.78 24.10 -18.44
N LYS A 57 -1.01 24.23 -17.13
CA LYS A 57 -0.29 25.20 -16.30
C LYS A 57 1.15 24.77 -16.05
N ALA A 58 1.39 23.47 -15.82
CA ALA A 58 2.74 22.94 -15.68
C ALA A 58 3.58 23.20 -16.95
N LEU A 59 2.98 22.99 -18.14
CA LEU A 59 3.61 23.28 -19.43
C LEU A 59 3.86 24.78 -19.64
N GLU A 60 2.88 25.64 -19.35
CA GLU A 60 3.01 27.10 -19.43
C GLU A 60 4.18 27.61 -18.56
N LEU A 61 4.33 27.04 -17.36
CA LEU A 61 5.37 27.41 -16.42
C LEU A 61 6.71 26.67 -16.65
N GLY A 62 6.79 25.76 -17.63
CA GLY A 62 7.98 24.97 -17.90
C GLY A 62 8.39 24.02 -16.75
N LEU A 63 7.42 23.55 -15.96
CA LEU A 63 7.66 22.66 -14.81
C LEU A 63 7.79 21.20 -15.25
N PRO A 64 8.67 20.40 -14.61
CA PRO A 64 8.77 18.97 -14.88
C PRO A 64 7.51 18.23 -14.43
N ILE A 65 7.04 17.29 -15.24
CA ILE A 65 5.88 16.44 -14.94
C ILE A 65 6.38 15.03 -14.62
N LEU A 66 6.31 14.63 -13.35
CA LEU A 66 6.77 13.31 -12.90
C LEU A 66 5.79 12.18 -13.24
N ALA A 67 4.49 12.44 -13.13
CA ALA A 67 3.42 11.48 -13.38
C ALA A 67 2.11 12.19 -13.75
N ARG A 68 1.13 11.43 -14.24
CA ARG A 68 -0.24 11.90 -14.50
C ARG A 68 -1.23 10.98 -13.78
N ILE A 69 -2.25 11.56 -13.13
CA ILE A 69 -3.35 10.78 -12.56
C ILE A 69 -4.32 10.42 -13.69
N ARG A 70 -4.32 9.15 -14.10
CA ARG A 70 -5.22 8.67 -15.16
C ARG A 70 -6.66 8.51 -14.67
N ALA A 71 -6.84 7.90 -13.51
CA ALA A 71 -8.12 7.68 -12.87
C ALA A 71 -7.94 7.51 -11.36
N PHE A 72 -9.05 7.63 -10.62
CA PHE A 72 -9.14 7.25 -9.21
C PHE A 72 -10.53 6.66 -8.95
N ALA A 73 -10.65 5.79 -7.96
CA ALA A 73 -11.92 5.21 -7.55
C ALA A 73 -11.96 4.94 -6.04
N SER A 74 -13.17 4.99 -5.49
CA SER A 74 -13.46 4.62 -4.11
C SER A 74 -14.73 3.77 -4.06
N VAL A 75 -14.79 2.85 -3.11
CA VAL A 75 -15.90 1.92 -2.90
C VAL A 75 -16.12 1.75 -1.40
N GLY A 76 -17.36 1.45 -1.01
CA GLY A 76 -17.69 1.00 0.33
C GLY A 76 -17.97 -0.50 0.32
N VAL A 77 -17.56 -1.20 1.37
CA VAL A 77 -17.89 -2.61 1.63
C VAL A 77 -18.39 -2.76 3.06
N ASP A 78 -18.94 -3.91 3.39
CA ASP A 78 -19.24 -4.25 4.79
C ASP A 78 -17.97 -4.12 5.65
N PRO A 79 -18.01 -3.43 6.81
CA PRO A 79 -16.87 -3.29 7.69
C PRO A 79 -16.20 -4.62 8.08
N ALA A 80 -16.97 -5.71 8.20
CA ALA A 80 -16.44 -7.04 8.50
C ALA A 80 -15.59 -7.61 7.35
N LEU A 81 -15.73 -7.06 6.13
CA LEU A 81 -15.03 -7.47 4.92
C LEU A 81 -14.06 -6.39 4.41
N MET A 82 -13.71 -5.40 5.23
CA MET A 82 -12.90 -4.25 4.80
C MET A 82 -11.62 -4.63 4.04
N GLY A 83 -11.00 -5.77 4.38
CA GLY A 83 -9.78 -6.24 3.74
C GLY A 83 -9.92 -6.54 2.23
N ILE A 84 -11.12 -6.78 1.72
CA ILE A 84 -11.35 -7.05 0.28
C ILE A 84 -11.69 -5.79 -0.53
N ALA A 85 -11.92 -4.65 0.12
CA ALA A 85 -12.23 -3.39 -0.55
C ALA A 85 -11.26 -3.02 -1.68
N PRO A 86 -9.93 -3.25 -1.56
CA PRO A 86 -8.98 -2.96 -2.64
C PRO A 86 -9.31 -3.67 -3.96
N VAL A 87 -9.83 -4.91 -3.93
CA VAL A 87 -10.23 -5.63 -5.16
C VAL A 87 -11.27 -4.83 -5.95
N HIS A 88 -12.31 -4.38 -5.25
CA HIS A 88 -13.42 -3.65 -5.87
C HIS A 88 -12.99 -2.25 -6.31
N ALA A 89 -12.15 -1.57 -5.51
CA ALA A 89 -11.60 -0.27 -5.86
C ALA A 89 -10.71 -0.34 -7.10
N THR A 90 -9.81 -1.32 -7.17
CA THR A 90 -8.89 -1.53 -8.29
C THR A 90 -9.65 -1.82 -9.57
N ARG A 91 -10.58 -2.78 -9.59
CA ARG A 91 -11.40 -3.08 -10.78
C ARG A 91 -12.14 -1.85 -11.31
N ARG A 92 -12.73 -1.06 -10.41
CA ARG A 92 -13.42 0.19 -10.77
C ARG A 92 -12.46 1.26 -11.29
N CYS A 93 -11.25 1.35 -10.74
CA CYS A 93 -10.23 2.30 -11.20
C CYS A 93 -9.72 1.93 -12.60
N LEU A 94 -9.44 0.65 -12.85
CA LEU A 94 -9.04 0.12 -14.15
C LEU A 94 -10.10 0.38 -15.22
N GLU A 95 -11.37 0.10 -14.92
CA GLU A 95 -12.49 0.41 -15.81
C GLU A 95 -12.53 1.90 -16.19
N ARG A 96 -12.35 2.80 -15.21
CA ARG A 96 -12.30 4.26 -15.44
C ARG A 96 -11.09 4.71 -16.24
N ALA A 97 -9.94 4.06 -16.03
CA ALA A 97 -8.72 4.34 -16.78
C ALA A 97 -8.80 3.84 -18.23
N GLY A 98 -9.69 2.87 -18.49
CA GLY A 98 -9.76 2.09 -19.72
C GLY A 98 -8.62 1.07 -19.83
N TRP A 99 -8.17 0.56 -18.69
CA TRP A 99 -7.04 -0.37 -18.57
C TRP A 99 -7.50 -1.77 -18.16
N ARG A 100 -6.72 -2.76 -18.55
CA ARG A 100 -6.70 -4.10 -17.98
C ARG A 100 -5.63 -4.15 -16.89
N LEU A 101 -5.69 -5.18 -16.05
CA LEU A 101 -4.64 -5.40 -15.05
C LEU A 101 -3.28 -5.63 -15.72
N ASP A 102 -3.25 -6.37 -16.83
CA ASP A 102 -2.05 -6.64 -17.63
C ASP A 102 -1.41 -5.38 -18.25
N ASP A 103 -2.14 -4.25 -18.27
CA ASP A 103 -1.60 -2.95 -18.72
C ASP A 103 -0.85 -2.21 -17.59
N VAL A 104 -0.84 -2.75 -16.37
CA VAL A 104 -0.24 -2.14 -15.18
C VAL A 104 1.14 -2.73 -14.94
N ASP A 105 2.19 -1.92 -15.12
CA ASP A 105 3.57 -2.36 -14.94
C ASP A 105 3.96 -2.59 -13.47
N LEU A 106 3.39 -1.80 -12.55
CA LEU A 106 3.71 -1.85 -11.12
C LEU A 106 2.49 -1.50 -10.27
N ILE A 107 2.32 -2.25 -9.18
CA ILE A 107 1.21 -2.10 -8.25
C ILE A 107 1.75 -1.80 -6.86
N GLU A 108 1.34 -0.66 -6.31
CA GLU A 108 1.53 -0.31 -4.90
C GLU A 108 0.24 -0.61 -4.13
N ALA A 109 0.27 -1.67 -3.33
CA ALA A 109 -0.86 -2.09 -2.51
C ALA A 109 -0.48 -2.08 -1.03
N ASN A 110 -1.06 -1.15 -0.28
CA ASN A 110 -0.75 -1.01 1.14
C ASN A 110 -0.99 -2.32 1.93
N GLU A 111 0.03 -2.78 2.63
CA GLU A 111 0.06 -4.05 3.35
C GLU A 111 -0.37 -3.88 4.81
N ALA A 112 -1.66 -3.58 5.05
CA ALA A 112 -2.17 -3.49 6.42
C ALA A 112 -1.96 -4.82 7.18
N PHE A 113 -2.19 -5.94 6.48
CA PHE A 113 -1.88 -7.29 6.95
C PHE A 113 -1.43 -8.13 5.76
N ALA A 114 -0.45 -9.01 5.96
CA ALA A 114 0.01 -9.93 4.92
C ALA A 114 -1.13 -10.82 4.38
N ALA A 115 -2.02 -11.27 5.28
CA ALA A 115 -3.20 -12.06 4.89
C ALA A 115 -4.14 -11.30 3.93
N GLN A 116 -4.31 -10.00 4.14
CA GLN A 116 -5.12 -9.16 3.27
C GLN A 116 -4.42 -8.91 1.93
N ALA A 117 -3.13 -8.58 1.93
CA ALA A 117 -2.36 -8.33 0.71
C ALA A 117 -2.37 -9.57 -0.22
N ILE A 118 -2.09 -10.76 0.34
CA ILE A 118 -2.12 -12.03 -0.41
C ILE A 118 -3.53 -12.33 -0.93
N SER A 119 -4.57 -12.13 -0.10
CA SER A 119 -5.96 -12.39 -0.50
C SER A 119 -6.40 -11.48 -1.66
N VAL A 120 -6.10 -10.18 -1.56
CA VAL A 120 -6.39 -9.21 -2.64
C VAL A 120 -5.65 -9.60 -3.91
N GLY A 121 -4.38 -9.95 -3.81
CA GLY A 121 -3.57 -10.32 -4.96
C GLY A 121 -4.08 -11.56 -5.69
N ARG A 122 -4.44 -12.61 -4.96
CA ARG A 122 -5.05 -13.81 -5.53
C ARG A 122 -6.38 -13.53 -6.21
N VAL A 123 -7.21 -12.66 -5.63
CA VAL A 123 -8.54 -12.37 -6.20
C VAL A 123 -8.44 -11.44 -7.42
N LEU A 124 -7.41 -10.59 -7.48
CA LEU A 124 -7.11 -9.76 -8.64
C LEU A 124 -6.33 -10.51 -9.72
N GLU A 125 -5.68 -11.63 -9.37
CA GLU A 125 -4.81 -12.39 -10.28
C GLU A 125 -3.64 -11.51 -10.78
N TRP A 126 -3.04 -10.72 -9.88
CA TRP A 126 -2.01 -9.73 -10.24
C TRP A 126 -0.54 -10.23 -10.15
N ASP A 127 -0.37 -11.49 -9.76
CA ASP A 127 0.92 -12.14 -9.44
C ASP A 127 0.92 -13.59 -9.97
N GLU A 128 0.16 -13.84 -11.04
CA GLU A 128 0.10 -15.10 -11.81
C GLU A 128 0.56 -14.89 -13.26
#